data_AF-A0A956S6R9-F1
#
_entry.id   AF-A0A956S6R9-F1
#
_cell.length_a   1.000
_cell.length_b   1.000
_cell.length_c   1.000
_cell.angle_alpha   90.00
_cell.angle_beta   90.00
_cell.angle_gamma   90.00
#
_symmetry.space_group_name_H-M   'P 1'
#
loop_
_entity.id
_entity.type
_entity.pdbx_description
1 polymer ?
#
loop_
_entity_poly.entity_id
_entity_poly.type
_entity_poly.pdbx_seq_one_letter_code
_entity_poly.pdbx_strand_id
1 'polypeptide(L)'
;FLRMDNIEERTHSEAYGKIFRAMNNIAHKFSEVANFPIKYRVMLSVLDDFRLVGDKFVTFNTYKKMSVNNGKTKEEIESAWKEYRKDSFYNILDTSSGRVTYRKDVLDKFGKEDLDNKRLFIENKSIKANSEVDSVIPSTDQIVAKRDYLLNFMTAHRGYLTLAIDKRFKPKQLNLMSAQMEEGNYITLKNFIGGVYKGMSEKNIKNFIKTWKENYNKLDDYEKRNIRRTGIELATFFAVIALGAGVAAIADDDDNKDLWAVQAAAYLYFRTANEYISVQPPTGTYGLKDILETPFVAMGTIDNIMNQKDFSFEEVKSGAYEGHSRLYKKLAKLTWARHYYQLKNIKQTSDYYRLLQNETLFTMAR
;
A
#
# COMPACT_ATOMS: atom_id res chain seq x y z
N PHE A 1 13.51 19.72 -1.19
CA PHE A 1 13.61 20.03 -2.63
C PHE A 1 12.73 18.99 -3.35
N LEU A 2 11.44 19.29 -3.56
CA LEU A 2 10.29 18.35 -3.60
C LEU A 2 9.80 18.02 -2.19
N ARG A 3 8.50 18.21 -1.93
CA ARG A 3 7.82 18.02 -0.62
C ARG A 3 7.69 16.55 -0.20
N MET A 4 8.51 15.64 -0.76
CA MET A 4 8.43 14.22 -0.45
C MET A 4 8.85 13.89 0.99
N ASP A 5 9.71 14.72 1.59
CA ASP A 5 10.19 14.54 2.95
C ASP A 5 9.90 15.78 3.81
N ASN A 6 8.70 15.84 4.38
CA ASN A 6 8.40 16.74 5.49
C ASN A 6 8.92 16.08 6.79
N ILE A 7 10.22 16.20 7.02
CA ILE A 7 10.90 15.65 8.21
C ILE A 7 10.44 16.39 9.49
N GLU A 8 9.93 17.63 9.35
CA GLU A 8 9.55 18.50 10.47
C GLU A 8 8.24 18.08 11.18
N GLU A 9 7.27 17.48 10.48
CA GLU A 9 6.01 17.02 11.10
C GLU A 9 6.18 15.81 12.02
N ARG A 10 7.37 15.19 12.08
CA ARG A 10 7.67 14.04 12.94
C ARG A 10 7.84 14.39 14.42
N THR A 11 7.67 15.66 14.81
CA THR A 11 7.99 16.13 16.16
C THR A 11 6.81 16.59 17.01
N HIS A 12 5.63 16.82 16.45
CA HIS A 12 4.49 17.37 17.20
C HIS A 12 3.27 16.43 17.26
N SER A 13 3.30 15.51 18.22
CA SER A 13 2.08 15.11 18.95
C SER A 13 2.48 14.81 20.40
N GLU A 14 1.85 15.45 21.37
CA GLU A 14 2.41 15.58 22.73
C GLU A 14 1.95 14.52 23.75
N ALA A 15 1.35 13.40 23.32
CA ALA A 15 0.73 12.48 24.29
C ALA A 15 1.49 11.18 24.65
N TYR A 16 2.65 10.86 24.05
CA TYR A 16 3.35 9.59 24.32
C TYR A 16 4.88 9.76 24.44
N GLY A 17 5.56 9.07 25.37
CA GLY A 17 6.99 9.25 25.62
C GLY A 17 7.87 9.15 24.35
N LYS A 18 8.78 10.12 24.16
CA LYS A 18 9.65 10.24 22.96
C LYS A 18 10.47 8.98 22.68
N ILE A 19 10.87 8.25 23.73
CA ILE A 19 11.67 7.02 23.63
C ILE A 19 10.81 5.83 23.13
N PHE A 20 9.61 5.65 23.66
CA PHE A 20 8.67 4.62 23.21
C PHE A 20 8.24 4.80 21.75
N ARG A 21 8.10 6.06 21.29
CA ARG A 21 7.83 6.39 19.88
C ARG A 21 9.04 6.19 18.98
N ALA A 22 10.24 6.53 19.45
CA ALA A 22 11.47 6.28 18.69
C ALA A 22 11.67 4.78 18.44
N MET A 23 11.35 3.93 19.43
CA MET A 23 11.57 2.48 19.38
C MET A 23 10.54 1.71 18.55
N ASN A 24 9.24 2.05 18.63
CA ASN A 24 8.22 1.43 17.76
C ASN A 24 8.35 1.82 16.27
N ASN A 25 8.96 2.98 15.99
CA ASN A 25 9.08 3.51 14.63
C ASN A 25 10.38 3.07 13.93
N ILE A 26 11.25 2.26 14.53
CA ILE A 26 12.48 1.81 13.87
C ILE A 26 12.17 0.95 12.65
N ALA A 27 11.26 -0.02 12.78
CA ALA A 27 10.84 -0.85 11.64
C ALA A 27 10.17 -0.01 10.54
N HIS A 28 9.35 0.98 10.91
CA HIS A 28 8.74 1.92 9.97
C HIS A 28 9.77 2.81 9.29
N LYS A 29 10.80 3.28 10.02
CA LYS A 29 11.92 4.06 9.49
C LYS A 29 12.82 3.24 8.56
N PHE A 30 13.09 1.98 8.89
CA PHE A 30 13.82 1.08 8.00
C PHE A 30 13.02 0.78 6.73
N SER A 31 11.69 0.57 6.84
CA SER A 31 10.80 0.44 5.68
C SER A 31 10.78 1.73 4.83
N GLU A 32 10.71 2.91 5.45
CA GLU A 32 10.81 4.21 4.76
C GLU A 32 12.12 4.37 3.99
N VAL A 33 13.26 3.98 4.58
CA VAL A 33 14.58 4.03 3.94
C VAL A 33 14.70 2.98 2.84
N ALA A 34 14.18 1.77 3.03
CA ALA A 34 14.15 0.72 2.02
C ALA A 34 13.27 1.10 0.82
N ASN A 35 12.20 1.86 1.04
CA ASN A 35 11.30 2.34 0.00
C ASN A 35 11.80 3.62 -0.70
N PHE A 36 12.87 4.24 -0.20
CA PHE A 36 13.45 5.45 -0.77
C PHE A 36 13.76 5.30 -2.28
N PRO A 37 14.44 4.25 -2.77
CA PRO A 37 14.70 4.08 -4.20
C PRO A 37 13.42 3.93 -5.05
N ILE A 38 12.36 3.33 -4.47
CA ILE A 38 11.08 3.12 -5.14
C ILE A 38 10.36 4.47 -5.31
N LYS A 39 10.33 5.27 -4.24
CA LYS A 39 9.73 6.61 -4.20
C LYS A 39 10.28 7.55 -5.28
N TYR A 40 11.60 7.60 -5.44
CA TYR A 40 12.22 8.41 -6.49
C TYR A 40 11.97 7.83 -7.88
N ARG A 41 11.99 6.51 -8.06
CA ARG A 41 11.67 5.90 -9.36
C ARG A 41 10.25 6.23 -9.80
N VAL A 42 9.26 6.15 -8.92
CA VAL A 42 7.88 6.51 -9.23
C VAL A 42 7.79 8.00 -9.58
N MET A 43 8.41 8.86 -8.80
CA MET A 43 8.45 10.30 -9.06
C MET A 43 9.08 10.62 -10.41
N LEU A 44 10.26 10.07 -10.71
CA LEU A 44 10.95 10.21 -11.99
C LEU A 44 10.12 9.66 -13.15
N SER A 45 9.40 8.55 -12.94
CA SER A 45 8.51 7.97 -13.94
C SER A 45 7.34 8.89 -14.25
N VAL A 46 6.76 9.53 -13.22
CA VAL A 46 5.70 10.54 -13.41
C VAL A 46 6.25 11.77 -14.14
N LEU A 47 7.45 12.25 -13.78
CA LEU A 47 8.10 13.39 -14.45
C LEU A 47 8.44 13.07 -15.93
N ASP A 48 8.84 11.84 -16.26
CA ASP A 48 9.12 11.42 -17.65
C ASP A 48 7.85 11.21 -18.50
N ASP A 49 6.73 10.82 -17.86
CA ASP A 49 5.43 10.65 -18.53
C ASP A 49 4.78 12.00 -18.92
N PHE A 50 5.04 13.09 -18.19
CA PHE A 50 4.62 14.41 -18.65
C PHE A 50 5.58 14.91 -19.71
N ARG A 51 5.09 15.05 -20.95
CA ARG A 51 5.89 15.56 -22.08
C ARG A 51 5.21 16.73 -22.74
N LEU A 52 6.02 17.68 -23.20
CA LEU A 52 5.54 18.83 -23.96
C LEU A 52 5.22 18.39 -25.39
N VAL A 53 3.94 18.44 -25.76
CA VAL A 53 3.45 18.19 -27.11
C VAL A 53 2.78 19.46 -27.61
N GLY A 54 3.43 20.15 -28.55
CA GLY A 54 3.03 21.50 -28.98
C GLY A 54 3.16 22.50 -27.84
N ASP A 55 2.03 22.99 -27.34
CA ASP A 55 1.96 24.00 -26.27
C ASP A 55 1.42 23.43 -24.95
N LYS A 56 1.31 22.10 -24.82
CA LYS A 56 0.71 21.47 -23.64
C LYS A 56 1.56 20.33 -23.10
N PHE A 57 1.75 20.32 -21.79
CA PHE A 57 2.22 19.14 -21.08
C PHE A 57 1.10 18.11 -20.98
N VAL A 58 1.32 16.94 -21.58
CA VAL A 58 0.36 15.84 -21.62
C VAL A 58 1.01 14.56 -21.15
N THR A 59 0.20 13.62 -20.67
CA THR A 59 0.65 12.24 -20.37
C THR A 59 0.49 11.34 -21.57
N PHE A 60 1.14 10.17 -21.60
CA PHE A 60 0.96 9.23 -22.71
C PHE A 60 -0.51 8.84 -22.93
N ASN A 61 -1.26 8.66 -21.84
CA ASN A 61 -2.69 8.34 -21.91
C ASN A 61 -3.53 9.47 -22.53
N THR A 62 -3.15 10.73 -22.28
CA THR A 62 -3.78 11.89 -22.91
C THR A 62 -3.36 11.99 -24.37
N TYR A 63 -2.08 11.83 -24.66
CA TYR A 63 -1.52 11.88 -26.01
C TYR A 63 -2.19 10.86 -26.93
N LYS A 64 -2.33 9.61 -26.48
CA LYS A 64 -3.03 8.55 -27.22
C LYS A 64 -4.45 8.92 -27.65
N LYS A 65 -5.14 9.79 -26.90
CA LYS A 65 -6.53 10.21 -27.15
C LYS A 65 -6.66 11.52 -27.92
N MET A 66 -5.57 12.19 -28.22
CA MET A 66 -5.63 13.45 -28.99
C MET A 66 -6.07 13.15 -30.41
N SER A 67 -6.89 14.03 -30.98
CA SER A 67 -7.43 13.89 -32.34
C SER A 67 -6.34 13.68 -33.40
N VAL A 68 -5.12 14.20 -33.16
CA VAL A 68 -3.93 14.03 -34.02
C VAL A 68 -3.43 12.58 -34.12
N ASN A 69 -3.95 11.68 -33.27
CA ASN A 69 -3.59 10.27 -33.22
C ASN A 69 -4.75 9.35 -33.61
N ASN A 70 -5.88 9.91 -34.05
CA ASN A 70 -6.99 9.12 -34.58
C ASN A 70 -6.56 8.41 -35.86
N GLY A 71 -6.76 7.09 -35.93
CA GLY A 71 -6.40 6.26 -37.08
C GLY A 71 -4.95 5.77 -37.12
N LYS A 72 -4.09 6.21 -36.20
CA LYS A 72 -2.71 5.71 -36.09
C LYS A 72 -2.64 4.37 -35.35
N THR A 73 -1.68 3.53 -35.72
CA THR A 73 -1.41 2.29 -34.98
C THR A 73 -0.79 2.57 -33.62
N LYS A 74 -0.82 1.58 -32.75
CA LYS A 74 -0.20 1.69 -31.42
C LYS A 74 1.32 1.90 -31.54
N GLU A 75 1.99 1.21 -32.46
CA GLU A 75 3.44 1.36 -32.64
C GLU A 75 3.82 2.77 -33.13
N GLU A 76 3.01 3.36 -34.00
CA GLU A 76 3.22 4.73 -34.50
C GLU A 76 3.10 5.76 -33.37
N ILE A 77 2.08 5.63 -32.53
CA ILE A 77 1.86 6.51 -31.37
C ILE A 77 3.02 6.37 -30.38
N GLU A 78 3.46 5.15 -30.09
CA GLU A 78 4.59 4.90 -29.17
C GLU A 78 5.91 5.43 -29.72
N SER A 79 6.14 5.32 -31.02
CA SER A 79 7.35 5.84 -31.67
C SER A 79 7.37 7.37 -31.65
N ALA A 80 6.26 8.02 -32.02
CA ALA A 80 6.14 9.46 -31.93
C ALA A 80 6.27 9.96 -30.48
N TRP A 81 5.74 9.21 -29.51
CA TRP A 81 5.88 9.55 -28.09
C TRP A 81 7.34 9.59 -27.63
N LYS A 82 8.18 8.65 -28.10
CA LYS A 82 9.61 8.59 -27.75
C LYS A 82 10.36 9.87 -28.14
N GLU A 83 10.01 10.49 -29.26
CA GLU A 83 10.63 11.74 -29.71
C GLU A 83 10.40 12.91 -28.74
N TYR A 84 9.23 12.97 -28.11
CA TYR A 84 8.92 13.99 -27.10
C TYR A 84 9.64 13.76 -25.76
N ARG A 85 10.38 12.66 -25.59
CA ARG A 85 11.07 12.36 -24.33
C ARG A 85 12.09 13.46 -23.98
N LYS A 86 12.75 14.05 -24.96
CA LYS A 86 13.68 15.18 -24.76
C LYS A 86 13.02 16.41 -24.13
N ASP A 87 11.70 16.52 -24.29
CA ASP A 87 10.85 17.59 -23.75
C ASP A 87 9.94 17.06 -22.63
N SER A 88 10.38 16.01 -21.94
CA SER A 88 9.73 15.53 -20.72
C SER A 88 9.95 16.51 -19.57
N PHE A 89 9.03 16.55 -18.62
CA PHE A 89 9.13 17.42 -17.46
C PHE A 89 10.38 17.13 -16.64
N TYR A 90 10.90 15.90 -16.71
CA TYR A 90 12.22 15.55 -16.15
C TYR A 90 13.38 16.21 -16.91
N ASN A 91 13.41 16.10 -18.24
CA ASN A 91 14.52 16.56 -19.08
C ASN A 91 14.57 18.08 -19.29
N ILE A 92 13.50 18.79 -18.97
CA ILE A 92 13.49 20.26 -18.94
C ILE A 92 14.01 20.84 -17.63
N LEU A 93 14.23 20.03 -16.58
CA LEU A 93 14.79 20.52 -15.32
C LEU A 93 16.29 20.71 -15.49
N ASP A 94 16.75 21.93 -15.22
CA ASP A 94 18.16 22.29 -15.23
C ASP A 94 18.69 22.41 -13.80
N THR A 95 19.66 21.59 -13.46
CA THR A 95 20.31 21.52 -12.14
C THR A 95 21.71 22.13 -12.12
N SER A 96 22.18 22.70 -13.25
CA SER A 96 23.57 23.15 -13.47
C SER A 96 24.03 24.26 -12.52
N SER A 97 23.10 25.00 -11.91
CA SER A 97 23.39 26.15 -11.05
C SER A 97 23.32 25.85 -9.55
N GLY A 98 23.20 24.58 -9.15
CA GLY A 98 22.93 24.17 -7.76
C GLY A 98 21.52 24.54 -7.28
N ARG A 99 20.73 25.21 -8.12
CA ARG A 99 19.28 25.40 -7.99
C ARG A 99 18.63 24.71 -9.17
N VAL A 100 17.49 24.09 -8.93
CA VAL A 100 16.71 23.54 -10.03
C VAL A 100 15.88 24.63 -10.66
N THR A 101 16.11 24.82 -11.94
CA THR A 101 15.45 25.77 -12.82
C THR A 101 14.93 25.02 -14.05
N TYR A 102 14.39 25.73 -15.03
CA TYR A 102 13.89 25.13 -16.27
C TYR A 102 14.84 25.48 -17.42
N ARG A 103 14.93 24.58 -18.39
CA ARG A 103 15.64 24.79 -19.65
C ARG A 103 15.13 26.08 -20.31
N LYS A 104 16.07 26.90 -20.79
CA LYS A 104 15.81 28.30 -21.18
C LYS A 104 14.72 28.44 -22.26
N ASP A 105 14.72 27.57 -23.26
CA ASP A 105 13.71 27.52 -24.33
C ASP A 105 12.27 27.35 -23.80
N VAL A 106 12.10 26.55 -22.74
CA VAL A 106 10.80 26.29 -22.13
C VAL A 106 10.41 27.41 -21.17
N LEU A 107 11.39 27.95 -20.43
CA LEU A 107 11.19 29.08 -19.52
C LEU A 107 10.74 30.33 -20.27
N ASP A 108 11.37 30.64 -21.41
CA ASP A 108 11.03 31.79 -22.23
C ASP A 108 9.62 31.65 -22.86
N LYS A 109 9.18 30.40 -23.11
CA LYS A 109 7.88 30.10 -23.73
C LYS A 109 6.69 30.18 -22.77
N PHE A 110 6.83 29.65 -21.55
CA PHE A 110 5.72 29.53 -20.59
C PHE A 110 5.82 30.49 -19.41
N GLY A 111 7.00 31.07 -19.17
CA GLY A 111 7.26 31.83 -17.95
C GLY A 111 7.41 30.91 -16.72
N LYS A 112 8.02 31.47 -15.68
CA LYS A 112 8.35 30.70 -14.47
C LYS A 112 7.12 30.26 -13.69
N GLU A 113 6.14 31.14 -13.54
CA GLU A 113 4.95 30.91 -12.71
C GLU A 113 4.09 29.75 -13.23
N ASP A 114 3.83 29.69 -14.54
CA ASP A 114 3.07 28.59 -15.14
C ASP A 114 3.80 27.25 -15.02
N LEU A 115 5.13 27.26 -15.16
CA LEU A 115 5.95 26.07 -14.99
C LEU A 115 6.01 25.61 -13.52
N ASP A 116 6.02 26.53 -12.56
CA ASP A 116 5.94 26.23 -11.13
C ASP A 116 4.55 25.65 -10.77
N ASN A 117 3.47 26.22 -11.30
CA ASN A 117 2.12 25.70 -11.14
C ASN A 117 1.97 24.29 -11.75
N LYS A 118 2.52 24.08 -12.95
CA LYS A 118 2.55 22.76 -13.59
C LYS A 118 3.38 21.77 -12.78
N ARG A 119 4.51 22.21 -12.25
CA ARG A 119 5.37 21.40 -11.37
C ARG A 119 4.61 20.96 -10.13
N LEU A 120 3.93 21.85 -9.43
CA LEU A 120 3.11 21.51 -8.25
C LEU A 120 2.04 20.45 -8.58
N PHE A 121 1.39 20.58 -9.73
CA PHE A 121 0.43 19.58 -10.21
C PHE A 121 1.07 18.21 -10.42
N ILE A 122 2.24 18.16 -11.07
CA ILE A 122 2.98 16.92 -11.32
C ILE A 122 3.50 16.31 -10.01
N GLU A 123 4.01 17.15 -9.09
CA GLU A 123 4.45 16.74 -7.76
C GLU A 123 3.31 16.10 -6.95
N ASN A 124 2.12 16.72 -6.93
CA ASN A 124 0.94 16.15 -6.26
C ASN A 124 0.55 14.78 -6.86
N LYS A 125 0.68 14.63 -8.18
CA LYS A 125 0.45 13.35 -8.85
C LYS A 125 1.51 12.31 -8.50
N SER A 126 2.79 12.71 -8.36
CA SER A 126 3.86 11.85 -7.86
C SER A 126 3.63 11.43 -6.41
N ILE A 127 3.19 12.34 -5.54
CA ILE A 127 2.86 12.04 -4.14
C ILE A 127 1.71 11.03 -4.07
N LYS A 128 0.66 11.23 -4.86
CA LYS A 128 -0.46 10.28 -4.95
C LYS A 128 0.01 8.91 -5.47
N ALA A 129 0.80 8.88 -6.54
CA ALA A 129 1.34 7.63 -7.08
C ALA A 129 2.23 6.88 -6.08
N ASN A 130 3.05 7.61 -5.32
CA ASN A 130 3.87 7.06 -4.25
C ASN A 130 3.03 6.53 -3.09
N SER A 131 1.98 7.26 -2.70
CA SER A 131 1.03 6.79 -1.69
C SER A 131 0.32 5.50 -2.12
N GLU A 132 -0.04 5.38 -3.40
CA GLU A 132 -0.62 4.15 -3.95
C GLU A 132 0.36 2.97 -3.97
N VAL A 133 1.67 3.21 -4.13
CA VAL A 133 2.71 2.18 -4.15
C VAL A 133 3.11 1.75 -2.74
N ASP A 134 3.43 2.72 -1.88
CA ASP A 134 3.91 2.46 -0.52
C ASP A 134 2.76 2.21 0.47
N SER A 135 1.50 2.44 0.06
CA SER A 135 0.33 2.37 0.93
C SER A 135 0.47 3.24 2.19
N VAL A 136 1.17 4.37 2.08
CA VAL A 136 1.31 5.36 3.17
C VAL A 136 0.53 6.61 2.80
N ILE A 137 -0.30 7.09 3.73
CA ILE A 137 -1.09 8.31 3.54
C ILE A 137 -0.12 9.51 3.55
N PRO A 138 -0.18 10.43 2.56
CA PRO A 138 0.64 11.64 2.56
C PRO A 138 0.45 12.43 3.85
N SER A 139 1.50 13.11 4.34
CA SER A 139 1.43 13.78 5.65
C SER A 139 0.35 14.86 5.70
N THR A 140 0.08 15.54 4.58
CA THR A 140 -1.03 16.50 4.41
C THR A 140 -2.40 15.87 4.68
N ASP A 141 -2.59 14.63 4.21
CA ASP A 141 -3.87 13.92 4.31
C ASP A 141 -4.01 13.24 5.67
N GLN A 142 -2.89 12.91 6.33
CA GLN A 142 -2.88 12.40 7.71
C GLN A 142 -3.46 13.42 8.69
N ILE A 143 -3.22 14.72 8.49
CA ILE A 143 -3.78 15.77 9.36
C ILE A 143 -5.29 15.80 9.26
N VAL A 144 -5.83 15.65 8.05
CA VAL A 144 -7.29 15.59 7.82
C VAL A 144 -7.86 14.30 8.41
N ALA A 145 -7.21 13.16 8.17
CA ALA A 145 -7.62 11.87 8.71
C ALA A 145 -7.63 11.83 10.26
N LYS A 146 -6.71 12.54 10.91
CA LYS A 146 -6.65 12.65 12.39
C LYS A 146 -7.82 13.40 13.01
N ARG A 147 -8.60 14.16 12.22
CA ARG A 147 -9.75 14.94 12.71
C ARG A 147 -11.01 14.09 12.89
N ASP A 148 -11.12 12.97 12.19
CA ASP A 148 -12.21 12.00 12.34
C ASP A 148 -11.74 10.85 13.24
N TYR A 149 -12.55 10.44 14.21
CA TYR A 149 -12.11 9.47 15.22
C TYR A 149 -11.84 8.07 14.62
N LEU A 150 -12.62 7.67 13.61
CA LEU A 150 -12.49 6.37 12.95
C LEU A 150 -11.29 6.39 12.00
N LEU A 151 -11.12 7.46 11.23
CA LEU A 151 -9.94 7.62 10.37
C LEU A 151 -8.66 7.80 11.19
N ASN A 152 -8.69 8.52 12.32
CA ASN A 152 -7.57 8.63 13.26
C ASN A 152 -7.19 7.24 13.81
N PHE A 153 -8.18 6.44 14.19
CA PHE A 153 -7.97 5.07 14.66
C PHE A 153 -7.34 4.18 13.57
N MET A 154 -7.89 4.22 12.35
CA MET A 154 -7.41 3.43 11.22
C MET A 154 -6.01 3.86 10.78
N THR A 155 -5.71 5.16 10.77
CA THR A 155 -4.39 5.68 10.43
C THR A 155 -3.33 5.42 11.51
N ALA A 156 -3.70 5.44 12.79
CA ALA A 156 -2.80 5.15 13.90
C ALA A 156 -2.40 3.66 13.98
N HIS A 157 -3.28 2.75 13.57
CA HIS A 157 -3.02 1.30 13.68
C HIS A 157 -2.64 0.66 12.35
N ARG A 158 -3.21 1.10 11.21
CA ARG A 158 -3.01 0.52 9.86
C ARG A 158 -3.24 1.56 8.75
N GLY A 159 -2.35 2.54 8.58
CA GLY A 159 -2.48 3.58 7.54
C GLY A 159 -2.68 3.06 6.11
N TYR A 160 -2.17 1.87 5.79
CA TYR A 160 -2.38 1.19 4.52
C TYR A 160 -3.83 0.76 4.27
N LEU A 161 -4.61 0.52 5.32
CA LEU A 161 -5.99 0.04 5.23
C LEU A 161 -6.94 1.14 4.74
N THR A 162 -6.74 2.39 5.15
CA THR A 162 -7.57 3.51 4.69
C THR A 162 -7.42 3.73 3.19
N LEU A 163 -6.18 3.73 2.68
CA LEU A 163 -5.90 3.83 1.24
C LEU A 163 -6.44 2.61 0.47
N ALA A 164 -6.29 1.44 1.06
CA ALA A 164 -6.81 0.20 0.53
C ALA A 164 -8.34 0.23 0.37
N ILE A 165 -9.08 0.81 1.32
CA ILE A 165 -10.53 0.98 1.25
C ILE A 165 -10.91 2.01 0.18
N ASP A 166 -10.27 3.19 0.17
CA ASP A 166 -10.56 4.23 -0.83
C ASP A 166 -10.35 3.68 -2.25
N LYS A 167 -9.20 3.07 -2.53
CA LYS A 167 -8.89 2.51 -3.85
C LYS A 167 -9.90 1.45 -4.34
N ARG A 168 -10.54 0.72 -3.42
CA ARG A 168 -11.45 -0.38 -3.75
C ARG A 168 -12.91 0.04 -3.81
N PHE A 169 -13.34 0.93 -2.91
CA PHE A 169 -14.75 1.21 -2.64
C PHE A 169 -15.13 2.68 -2.86
N LYS A 170 -14.24 3.50 -3.41
CA LYS A 170 -14.55 4.90 -3.72
C LYS A 170 -15.66 5.04 -4.76
N PRO A 171 -16.69 5.88 -4.52
CA PRO A 171 -17.72 6.13 -5.50
C PRO A 171 -17.16 6.85 -6.73
N LYS A 172 -17.83 6.72 -7.87
CA LYS A 172 -17.44 7.37 -9.12
C LYS A 172 -17.44 8.90 -8.95
N GLN A 173 -16.29 9.53 -9.18
CA GLN A 173 -16.13 10.98 -9.12
C GLN A 173 -15.12 11.50 -10.15
N LEU A 174 -15.29 12.75 -10.57
CA LEU A 174 -14.28 13.44 -11.36
C LEU A 174 -13.15 13.89 -10.43
N ASN A 175 -11.94 13.39 -10.62
CA ASN A 175 -10.79 13.89 -9.89
C ASN A 175 -10.27 15.16 -10.56
N LEU A 176 -10.48 16.30 -9.90
CA LEU A 176 -10.06 17.62 -10.39
C LEU A 176 -8.53 17.74 -10.56
N MET A 177 -7.75 16.99 -9.78
CA MET A 177 -6.30 16.95 -9.87
C MET A 177 -5.78 16.08 -11.01
N SER A 178 -6.59 15.23 -11.63
CA SER A 178 -6.16 14.42 -12.78
C SER A 178 -7.01 14.65 -14.02
N ALA A 179 -8.11 15.42 -13.91
CA ALA A 179 -9.18 15.58 -14.89
C ALA A 179 -9.69 14.22 -15.42
N GLN A 180 -9.60 13.17 -14.61
CA GLN A 180 -10.03 11.82 -14.96
C GLN A 180 -11.16 11.38 -14.05
N MET A 181 -12.08 10.59 -14.60
CA MET A 181 -13.04 9.84 -13.80
C MET A 181 -12.28 8.77 -13.01
N GLU A 182 -12.52 8.76 -11.70
CA GLU A 182 -12.01 7.77 -10.77
C GLU A 182 -13.18 7.06 -10.11
N GLU A 183 -13.08 5.73 -10.03
CA GLU A 183 -14.03 4.87 -9.33
C GLU A 183 -13.21 3.76 -8.66
N GLY A 184 -13.67 3.29 -7.49
CA GLY A 184 -13.05 2.19 -6.78
C GLY A 184 -13.07 0.91 -7.60
N ASN A 185 -11.96 0.17 -7.60
CA ASN A 185 -11.77 -0.99 -8.47
C ASN A 185 -12.89 -2.04 -8.33
N TYR A 186 -13.37 -2.29 -7.11
CA TYR A 186 -14.40 -3.30 -6.86
C TYR A 186 -15.81 -2.81 -7.12
N ILE A 187 -16.05 -1.50 -7.03
CA ILE A 187 -17.32 -0.92 -7.50
C ILE A 187 -17.40 -1.10 -9.01
N THR A 188 -16.34 -0.77 -9.74
CA THR A 188 -16.27 -1.02 -11.20
C THR A 188 -16.47 -2.51 -11.51
N LEU A 189 -15.78 -3.42 -10.79
CA LEU A 189 -15.94 -4.86 -11.00
C LEU A 189 -17.37 -5.33 -10.71
N LYS A 190 -17.98 -4.89 -9.61
CA LYS A 190 -19.37 -5.23 -9.25
C LYS A 190 -20.34 -4.76 -10.33
N ASN A 191 -20.20 -3.51 -10.78
CA ASN A 191 -21.04 -2.92 -11.82
C ASN A 191 -20.88 -3.68 -13.14
N PHE A 192 -19.64 -4.03 -13.49
CA PHE A 192 -19.32 -4.79 -14.68
C PHE A 192 -19.89 -6.22 -14.65
N ILE A 193 -19.67 -6.96 -13.57
CA ILE A 193 -20.24 -8.31 -13.38
C ILE A 193 -21.77 -8.25 -13.40
N GLY A 194 -22.37 -7.25 -12.76
CA GLY A 194 -23.81 -7.03 -12.79
C GLY A 194 -24.34 -6.77 -14.21
N GLY A 195 -23.61 -6.00 -15.01
CA GLY A 195 -23.91 -5.76 -16.43
C GLY A 195 -23.76 -7.02 -17.28
N VAL A 196 -22.73 -7.83 -17.04
CA VAL A 196 -22.56 -9.14 -17.70
C VAL A 196 -23.72 -10.07 -17.36
N TYR A 197 -24.06 -10.21 -16.08
CA TYR A 197 -25.13 -11.10 -15.65
C TYR A 197 -26.51 -10.69 -16.19
N LYS A 198 -26.81 -9.38 -16.23
CA LYS A 198 -28.04 -8.85 -16.84
C LYS A 198 -28.09 -9.00 -18.36
N GLY A 199 -26.93 -8.97 -19.02
CA GLY A 199 -26.80 -9.09 -20.47
C GLY A 199 -26.72 -10.53 -20.99
N MET A 200 -26.70 -11.54 -20.12
CA MET A 200 -26.69 -12.94 -20.54
C MET A 200 -28.09 -13.40 -20.94
N SER A 201 -28.21 -13.97 -22.14
CA SER A 201 -29.44 -14.64 -22.59
C SER A 201 -29.68 -15.98 -21.90
N GLU A 202 -28.61 -16.71 -21.55
CA GLU A 202 -28.67 -17.97 -20.80
C GLU A 202 -27.55 -18.04 -19.76
N LYS A 203 -27.81 -18.70 -18.62
CA LYS A 203 -26.88 -18.81 -17.49
C LYS A 203 -25.88 -19.96 -17.66
N ASN A 204 -25.12 -19.94 -18.75
CA ASN A 204 -24.04 -20.90 -18.99
C ASN A 204 -22.69 -20.19 -19.14
N ILE A 205 -21.59 -20.93 -18.94
CA ILE A 205 -20.24 -20.35 -18.90
C ILE A 205 -19.77 -19.82 -20.26
N LYS A 206 -20.23 -20.41 -21.37
CA LYS A 206 -19.90 -19.96 -22.73
C LYS A 206 -20.51 -18.58 -23.01
N ASN A 207 -21.78 -18.39 -22.65
CA ASN A 207 -22.48 -17.12 -22.76
C ASN A 207 -21.90 -16.08 -21.79
N PHE A 208 -21.53 -16.49 -20.56
CA PHE A 208 -20.82 -15.60 -19.64
C PHE A 208 -19.52 -15.05 -20.25
N ILE A 209 -18.67 -15.91 -20.81
CA ILE A 209 -17.40 -15.49 -21.43
C ILE A 209 -17.65 -14.59 -22.65
N LYS A 210 -18.65 -14.91 -23.48
CA LYS A 210 -19.03 -14.09 -24.64
C LYS A 210 -19.50 -12.70 -24.21
N THR A 211 -20.50 -12.63 -23.32
CA THR A 211 -21.05 -11.38 -22.79
C THR A 211 -20.01 -10.58 -22.00
N TRP A 212 -19.09 -11.25 -21.31
CA TRP A 212 -17.93 -10.62 -20.67
C TRP A 212 -17.07 -9.87 -21.68
N LYS A 213 -16.65 -10.54 -22.77
CA LYS A 213 -15.81 -9.90 -23.80
C LYS A 213 -16.53 -8.73 -24.47
N GLU A 214 -17.81 -8.91 -24.80
CA GLU A 214 -18.63 -7.87 -25.43
C GLU A 214 -18.79 -6.63 -24.54
N ASN A 215 -19.12 -6.82 -23.25
CA ASN A 215 -19.24 -5.70 -22.31
C ASN A 215 -17.87 -5.09 -22.01
N TYR A 216 -16.81 -5.88 -21.90
CA TYR A 216 -15.46 -5.37 -21.63
C TYR A 216 -15.01 -4.42 -22.75
N ASN A 217 -15.35 -4.70 -23.99
CA ASN A 217 -15.00 -3.82 -25.12
C ASN A 217 -15.72 -2.47 -25.07
N LYS A 218 -16.94 -2.43 -24.51
CA LYS A 218 -17.77 -1.22 -24.37
C LYS A 218 -17.36 -0.33 -23.19
N LEU A 219 -16.57 -0.85 -22.25
CA LEU A 219 -16.12 -0.10 -21.08
C LEU A 219 -15.23 1.09 -21.46
N ASP A 220 -15.32 2.14 -20.64
CA ASP A 220 -14.40 3.27 -20.69
C ASP A 220 -12.97 2.81 -20.30
N ASP A 221 -11.95 3.55 -20.72
CA ASP A 221 -10.55 3.18 -20.43
C ASP A 221 -10.25 3.13 -18.93
N TYR A 222 -10.88 3.98 -18.11
CA TYR A 222 -10.68 3.94 -16.66
C TYR A 222 -11.27 2.65 -16.07
N GLU A 223 -12.42 2.20 -16.57
CA GLU A 223 -13.08 0.98 -16.13
C GLU A 223 -12.26 -0.25 -16.53
N LYS A 224 -11.79 -0.30 -17.78
CA LYS A 224 -10.87 -1.36 -18.26
C LYS A 224 -9.61 -1.45 -17.39
N ARG A 225 -9.02 -0.31 -17.02
CA ARG A 225 -7.86 -0.26 -16.11
C ARG A 225 -8.20 -0.81 -14.73
N ASN A 226 -9.35 -0.44 -14.17
CA ASN A 226 -9.82 -0.94 -12.87
C ASN A 226 -10.07 -2.46 -12.87
N ILE A 227 -10.69 -3.00 -13.93
CA ILE A 227 -10.89 -4.44 -14.10
C ILE A 227 -9.55 -5.17 -14.22
N ARG A 228 -8.62 -4.68 -15.06
CA ARG A 228 -7.28 -5.26 -15.19
C ARG A 228 -6.52 -5.22 -13.88
N ARG A 229 -6.57 -4.10 -13.17
CA ARG A 229 -5.94 -3.92 -11.86
C ARG A 229 -6.50 -4.90 -10.84
N THR A 230 -7.83 -5.05 -10.79
CA THR A 230 -8.48 -6.05 -9.93
C THR A 230 -8.02 -7.47 -10.27
N GLY A 231 -7.92 -7.81 -11.56
CA GLY A 231 -7.41 -9.11 -11.99
C GLY A 231 -5.98 -9.38 -11.54
N ILE A 232 -5.09 -8.38 -11.63
CA ILE A 232 -3.71 -8.47 -11.11
C ILE A 232 -3.72 -8.60 -9.58
N GLU A 233 -4.51 -7.79 -8.86
CA GLU A 233 -4.62 -7.84 -7.40
C GLU A 233 -5.07 -9.23 -6.91
N LEU A 234 -6.08 -9.83 -7.58
CA LEU A 234 -6.54 -11.19 -7.29
C LEU A 234 -5.51 -12.25 -7.65
N ALA A 235 -4.83 -12.13 -8.79
CA ALA A 235 -3.76 -13.06 -9.17
C ALA A 235 -2.60 -13.02 -8.17
N THR A 236 -2.17 -11.83 -7.74
CA THR A 236 -1.17 -11.65 -6.70
C THR A 236 -1.66 -12.22 -5.36
N PHE A 237 -2.92 -12.03 -5.01
CA PHE A 237 -3.51 -12.64 -3.81
C PHE A 237 -3.42 -14.16 -3.82
N PHE A 238 -3.83 -14.81 -4.91
CA PHE A 238 -3.69 -16.26 -5.04
C PHE A 238 -2.23 -16.72 -5.06
N ALA A 239 -1.32 -15.95 -5.67
CA ALA A 239 0.10 -16.25 -5.67
C ALA A 239 0.71 -16.18 -4.26
N VAL A 240 0.36 -15.16 -3.47
CA VAL A 240 0.78 -15.05 -2.05
C VAL A 240 0.18 -16.20 -1.23
N ILE A 241 -1.05 -16.61 -1.51
CA ILE A 241 -1.61 -17.80 -0.87
C ILE A 241 -0.80 -19.06 -1.19
N ALA A 242 -0.56 -19.31 -2.48
CA ALA A 242 0.17 -20.48 -2.94
C ALA A 242 1.61 -20.53 -2.42
N LEU A 243 2.33 -19.40 -2.50
CA LEU A 243 3.69 -19.28 -1.95
C LEU A 243 3.69 -19.50 -0.43
N GLY A 244 2.68 -19.00 0.28
CA GLY A 244 2.60 -19.17 1.72
C GLY A 244 2.32 -20.59 2.17
N ALA A 245 1.55 -21.36 1.40
CA ALA A 245 1.41 -22.79 1.63
C ALA A 245 2.76 -23.53 1.47
N GLY A 246 3.57 -23.14 0.48
CA GLY A 246 4.93 -23.68 0.31
C GLY A 246 5.87 -23.30 1.44
N VAL A 247 5.84 -22.04 1.88
CA VAL A 247 6.62 -21.55 3.03
C VAL A 247 6.23 -22.27 4.32
N ALA A 248 4.94 -22.49 4.55
CA ALA A 248 4.44 -23.27 5.68
C ALA A 248 4.95 -24.71 5.62
N ALA A 249 4.81 -25.38 4.46
CA ALA A 249 5.29 -26.75 4.30
C ALA A 249 6.80 -26.89 4.56
N ILE A 250 7.62 -25.94 4.11
CA ILE A 250 9.08 -25.94 4.37
C ILE A 250 9.36 -25.69 5.86
N ALA A 251 8.67 -24.74 6.48
CA ALA A 251 8.88 -24.39 7.89
C ALA A 251 8.39 -25.47 8.86
N ASP A 252 7.35 -26.22 8.47
CA ASP A 252 6.73 -27.29 9.26
C ASP A 252 7.34 -28.67 8.98
N ASP A 253 8.35 -28.76 8.11
CA ASP A 253 9.14 -29.98 7.88
C ASP A 253 10.03 -30.29 9.09
N ASP A 254 10.09 -31.56 9.51
CA ASP A 254 10.81 -32.00 10.71
C ASP A 254 12.29 -31.59 10.68
N ASP A 255 12.92 -31.62 9.51
CA ASP A 255 14.33 -31.24 9.31
C ASP A 255 14.57 -29.72 9.42
N ASN A 256 13.52 -28.90 9.28
CA ASN A 256 13.62 -27.44 9.20
C ASN A 256 13.04 -26.73 10.43
N LYS A 257 12.35 -27.45 11.33
CA LYS A 257 11.70 -26.88 12.53
C LYS A 257 12.67 -26.14 13.44
N ASP A 258 13.89 -26.64 13.57
CA ASP A 258 14.91 -26.07 14.46
C ASP A 258 15.83 -25.05 13.77
N LEU A 259 15.73 -24.91 12.44
CA LEU A 259 16.52 -23.94 11.67
C LEU A 259 15.98 -22.53 11.88
N TRP A 260 16.64 -21.76 12.75
CA TRP A 260 16.26 -20.38 13.07
C TRP A 260 16.03 -19.51 11.84
N ALA A 261 16.90 -19.61 10.83
CA ALA A 261 16.81 -18.79 9.62
C ALA A 261 15.55 -19.11 8.79
N VAL A 262 15.16 -20.38 8.71
CA VAL A 262 13.94 -20.82 8.00
C VAL A 262 12.71 -20.29 8.73
N GLN A 263 12.68 -20.45 10.06
CA GLN A 263 11.57 -19.99 10.90
C GLN A 263 11.44 -18.45 10.91
N ALA A 264 12.56 -17.72 10.89
CA ALA A 264 12.58 -16.26 10.78
C ALA A 264 12.08 -15.80 9.41
N ALA A 265 12.52 -16.44 8.32
CA ALA A 265 12.05 -16.12 6.97
C ALA A 265 10.55 -16.40 6.82
N ALA A 266 10.08 -17.53 7.36
CA ALA A 266 8.66 -17.88 7.37
C ALA A 266 7.83 -16.88 8.18
N TYR A 267 8.29 -16.49 9.38
CA TYR A 267 7.63 -15.47 10.19
C TYR A 267 7.49 -14.12 9.46
N LEU A 268 8.56 -13.64 8.82
CA LEU A 268 8.53 -12.41 8.02
C LEU A 268 7.58 -12.53 6.84
N TYR A 269 7.57 -13.69 6.17
CA TYR A 269 6.64 -13.98 5.10
C TYR A 269 5.19 -13.90 5.58
N PHE A 270 4.81 -14.66 6.62
CA PHE A 270 3.43 -14.68 7.13
C PHE A 270 2.97 -13.31 7.60
N ARG A 271 3.86 -12.52 8.18
CA ARG A 271 3.56 -11.14 8.56
C ARG A 271 3.22 -10.28 7.34
N THR A 272 4.09 -10.29 6.34
CA THR A 272 3.92 -9.52 5.10
C THR A 272 2.68 -10.00 4.32
N ALA A 273 2.49 -11.32 4.22
CA ALA A 273 1.34 -11.92 3.57
C ALA A 273 0.04 -11.51 4.27
N ASN A 274 -0.01 -11.51 5.60
CA ASN A 274 -1.18 -11.06 6.36
C ASN A 274 -1.48 -9.57 6.12
N GLU A 275 -0.46 -8.71 6.11
CA GLU A 275 -0.64 -7.28 5.80
C GLU A 275 -1.29 -7.10 4.41
N TYR A 276 -0.85 -7.87 3.41
CA TYR A 276 -1.44 -7.84 2.07
C TYR A 276 -2.84 -8.48 2.00
N ILE A 277 -3.05 -9.65 2.60
CA ILE A 277 -4.30 -10.44 2.54
C ILE A 277 -5.43 -9.80 3.34
N SER A 278 -5.11 -9.17 4.47
CA SER A 278 -6.08 -8.51 5.36
C SER A 278 -6.82 -7.33 4.70
N VAL A 279 -6.40 -6.90 3.51
CA VAL A 279 -7.06 -5.83 2.75
C VAL A 279 -7.75 -6.33 1.47
N GLN A 280 -7.68 -7.62 1.15
CA GLN A 280 -8.30 -8.23 -0.04
C GLN A 280 -9.60 -8.94 0.34
N PRO A 281 -10.72 -8.80 -0.38
CA PRO A 281 -11.87 -9.67 -0.23
C PRO A 281 -11.55 -11.09 -0.71
N PRO A 282 -12.19 -12.13 -0.15
CA PRO A 282 -13.19 -12.08 0.93
C PRO A 282 -12.59 -11.96 2.35
N THR A 283 -11.28 -12.10 2.52
CA THR A 283 -10.60 -12.14 3.83
C THR A 283 -10.55 -10.79 4.56
N GLY A 284 -10.59 -9.69 3.81
CA GLY A 284 -10.49 -8.34 4.34
C GLY A 284 -11.71 -7.89 5.15
N THR A 285 -12.87 -8.52 4.99
CA THR A 285 -14.02 -8.27 5.87
C THR A 285 -13.80 -8.84 7.27
N TYR A 286 -13.07 -9.95 7.39
CA TYR A 286 -12.67 -10.52 8.68
C TYR A 286 -11.54 -9.69 9.31
N GLY A 287 -10.55 -9.27 8.52
CA GLY A 287 -9.53 -8.32 8.97
C GLY A 287 -10.13 -7.00 9.47
N LEU A 288 -11.13 -6.45 8.76
CA LEU A 288 -11.86 -5.26 9.20
C LEU A 288 -12.70 -5.52 10.45
N LYS A 289 -13.37 -6.67 10.55
CA LYS A 289 -14.11 -7.07 11.74
C LYS A 289 -13.19 -7.17 12.95
N ASP A 290 -12.06 -7.86 12.86
CA ASP A 290 -11.08 -7.97 13.95
C ASP A 290 -10.57 -6.59 14.38
N ILE A 291 -10.33 -5.68 13.43
CA ILE A 291 -9.89 -4.30 13.70
C ILE A 291 -10.98 -3.47 14.36
N LEU A 292 -12.25 -3.65 13.95
CA LEU A 292 -13.40 -2.93 14.50
C LEU A 292 -13.89 -3.50 15.84
N GLU A 293 -13.69 -4.80 16.09
CA GLU A 293 -14.02 -5.51 17.33
C GLU A 293 -12.92 -5.41 18.38
N THR A 294 -11.69 -5.05 17.96
CA THR A 294 -10.62 -4.66 18.88
C THR A 294 -10.31 -3.15 18.83
N PRO A 295 -11.30 -2.25 19.03
CA PRO A 295 -11.02 -0.81 19.12
C PRO A 295 -10.13 -0.48 20.32
N PHE A 296 -9.95 -1.45 21.23
CA PHE A 296 -9.17 -1.34 22.44
C PHE A 296 -8.11 -2.43 22.60
N VAL A 297 -7.34 -2.79 21.56
CA VAL A 297 -6.10 -3.58 21.78
C VAL A 297 -5.21 -2.90 22.85
N ALA A 298 -5.26 -1.58 22.93
CA ALA A 298 -4.67 -0.80 24.01
C ALA A 298 -5.33 -1.07 25.38
N MET A 299 -6.65 -1.15 25.52
CA MET A 299 -7.27 -1.53 26.81
C MET A 299 -6.98 -2.98 27.17
N GLY A 300 -7.00 -3.93 26.23
CA GLY A 300 -6.58 -5.31 26.52
C GLY A 300 -5.10 -5.40 26.93
N THR A 301 -4.25 -4.54 26.38
CA THR A 301 -2.85 -4.39 26.82
C THR A 301 -2.77 -3.74 28.20
N ILE A 302 -3.58 -2.71 28.48
CA ILE A 302 -3.68 -2.03 29.77
C ILE A 302 -4.27 -2.96 30.83
N ASP A 303 -5.27 -3.79 30.53
CA ASP A 303 -5.87 -4.78 31.43
C ASP A 303 -4.86 -5.89 31.74
N ASN A 304 -4.08 -6.34 30.75
CA ASN A 304 -2.94 -7.23 30.99
C ASN A 304 -1.84 -6.55 31.84
N ILE A 305 -1.60 -5.25 31.67
CA ILE A 305 -0.67 -4.46 32.50
C ILE A 305 -1.22 -4.25 33.91
N MET A 306 -2.53 -4.09 34.08
CA MET A 306 -3.18 -3.85 35.36
C MET A 306 -3.59 -5.13 36.07
N ASN A 307 -3.50 -6.29 35.41
CA ASN A 307 -3.78 -7.59 36.02
C ASN A 307 -2.81 -7.85 37.19
N GLN A 308 -3.34 -7.76 38.41
CA GLN A 308 -2.58 -7.87 39.65
C GLN A 308 -1.95 -9.25 39.84
N LYS A 309 -2.54 -10.30 39.25
CA LYS A 309 -2.04 -11.69 39.36
C LYS A 309 -0.69 -11.92 38.68
N ASP A 310 -0.30 -11.03 37.78
CA ASP A 310 0.99 -11.08 37.07
C ASP A 310 2.09 -10.26 37.74
N PHE A 311 1.79 -9.53 38.83
CA PHE A 311 2.78 -8.87 39.69
C PHE A 311 3.27 -9.82 40.79
N SER A 312 3.77 -11.00 40.39
CA SER A 312 4.32 -11.98 41.32
C SER A 312 5.74 -12.39 40.94
N PHE A 313 6.50 -12.81 41.95
CA PHE A 313 7.81 -13.45 41.76
C PHE A 313 7.70 -14.93 41.39
N GLU A 314 6.48 -15.46 41.27
CA GLU A 314 6.26 -16.83 40.82
C GLU A 314 6.86 -17.05 39.44
N GLU A 315 7.45 -18.24 39.26
CA GLU A 315 8.10 -18.61 38.02
C GLU A 315 7.08 -18.94 36.93
N VAL A 316 7.41 -18.53 35.71
CA VAL A 316 6.66 -18.89 34.52
C VAL A 316 7.01 -20.33 34.14
N LYS A 317 6.01 -21.21 34.15
CA LYS A 317 6.20 -22.66 33.95
C LYS A 317 6.32 -23.10 32.49
N SER A 318 6.01 -22.21 31.53
CA SER A 318 6.08 -22.55 30.10
C SER A 318 6.11 -21.32 29.19
N GLY A 319 6.65 -21.52 27.99
CA GLY A 319 6.67 -20.55 26.89
C GLY A 319 7.90 -19.65 26.91
N ALA A 320 7.88 -18.58 26.11
CA ALA A 320 9.09 -17.80 25.82
C ALA A 320 9.79 -17.13 27.02
N TYR A 321 9.16 -17.10 28.19
CA TYR A 321 9.71 -16.52 29.44
C TYR A 321 9.85 -17.56 30.55
N GLU A 322 9.84 -18.84 30.22
CA GLU A 322 10.09 -19.93 31.17
C GLU A 322 11.40 -19.70 31.93
N GLY A 323 11.42 -20.01 33.23
CA GLY A 323 12.57 -19.70 34.10
C GLY A 323 12.59 -18.29 34.69
N HIS A 324 11.74 -17.38 34.19
CA HIS A 324 11.65 -16.01 34.71
C HIS A 324 10.40 -15.79 35.57
N SER A 325 10.47 -14.81 36.47
CA SER A 325 9.30 -14.42 37.27
C SER A 325 8.20 -13.79 36.40
N ARG A 326 6.94 -13.90 36.83
CA ARG A 326 5.81 -13.24 36.15
C ARG A 326 5.99 -11.73 36.07
N LEU A 327 6.55 -11.12 37.12
CA LEU A 327 6.93 -9.70 37.13
C LEU A 327 7.97 -9.38 36.05
N TYR A 328 9.02 -10.17 35.91
CA TYR A 328 10.01 -9.98 34.86
C TYR A 328 9.38 -10.14 33.48
N LYS A 329 8.58 -11.19 33.25
CA LYS A 329 7.83 -11.38 31.99
C LYS A 329 7.00 -10.16 31.65
N LYS A 330 6.35 -9.54 32.63
CA LYS A 330 5.51 -8.35 32.46
C LYS A 330 6.33 -7.12 32.06
N LEU A 331 7.44 -6.84 32.76
CA LEU A 331 8.35 -5.74 32.43
C LEU A 331 9.05 -5.97 31.07
N ALA A 332 9.46 -7.20 30.79
CA ALA A 332 10.10 -7.58 29.54
C ALA A 332 9.14 -7.40 28.34
N LYS A 333 7.84 -7.72 28.50
CA LYS A 333 6.80 -7.47 27.49
C LYS A 333 6.58 -5.99 27.17
N LEU A 334 6.91 -5.09 28.09
CA LEU A 334 6.81 -3.63 27.93
C LEU A 334 8.07 -2.98 27.36
N THR A 335 9.15 -3.74 27.22
CA THR A 335 10.45 -3.26 26.76
C THR A 335 10.91 -4.02 25.51
N TRP A 336 12.07 -3.65 24.99
CA TRP A 336 12.72 -4.32 23.85
C TRP A 336 13.08 -5.78 24.13
N ALA A 337 13.17 -6.18 25.41
CA ALA A 337 13.40 -7.56 25.81
C ALA A 337 12.34 -8.50 25.21
N ARG A 338 11.11 -8.02 25.01
CA ARG A 338 10.07 -8.77 24.29
C ARG A 338 10.54 -9.28 22.93
N HIS A 339 11.19 -8.42 22.15
CA HIS A 339 11.66 -8.78 20.81
C HIS A 339 12.80 -9.78 20.87
N TYR A 340 13.69 -9.68 21.86
CA TYR A 340 14.73 -10.68 22.09
C TYR A 340 14.13 -12.08 22.34
N TYR A 341 13.16 -12.20 23.25
CA TYR A 341 12.51 -13.50 23.53
C TYR A 341 11.67 -14.02 22.36
N GLN A 342 11.06 -13.13 21.56
CA GLN A 342 10.36 -13.50 20.32
C GLN A 342 11.32 -14.04 19.27
N LEU A 343 12.49 -13.42 19.10
CA LEU A 343 13.51 -13.87 18.16
C LEU A 343 14.21 -15.14 18.64
N LYS A 344 14.45 -15.29 19.94
CA LYS A 344 15.02 -16.52 20.53
C LYS A 344 14.11 -17.73 20.28
N ASN A 345 12.80 -17.55 20.41
CA ASN A 345 11.79 -18.59 20.18
C ASN A 345 10.97 -18.28 18.92
N ILE A 346 11.67 -18.10 17.80
CA ILE A 346 11.07 -17.62 16.55
C ILE A 346 10.03 -18.59 15.98
N LYS A 347 10.23 -19.91 16.12
CA LYS A 347 9.26 -20.93 15.73
C LYS A 347 7.94 -20.75 16.49
N GLN A 348 7.99 -20.73 17.82
CA GLN A 348 6.82 -20.50 18.66
C GLN A 348 6.13 -19.17 18.34
N THR A 349 6.92 -18.14 18.03
CA THR A 349 6.40 -16.83 17.60
C THR A 349 5.68 -16.91 16.26
N SER A 350 6.23 -17.65 15.30
CA SER A 350 5.64 -17.89 13.98
C SER A 350 4.33 -18.67 14.09
N ASP A 351 4.34 -19.79 14.82
CA ASP A 351 3.18 -20.64 15.04
C ASP A 351 2.05 -19.87 15.74
N TYR A 352 2.38 -19.11 16.79
CA TYR A 352 1.43 -18.27 17.50
C TYR A 352 0.86 -17.16 16.61
N TYR A 353 1.67 -16.57 15.73
CA TYR A 353 1.20 -15.56 14.78
C TYR A 353 0.21 -16.16 13.76
N ARG A 354 0.52 -17.33 13.20
CA ARG A 354 -0.37 -18.06 12.29
C ARG A 354 -1.70 -18.42 12.96
N LEU A 355 -1.66 -18.89 14.21
CA LEU A 355 -2.84 -19.20 15.01
C LEU A 355 -3.74 -17.96 15.21
N LEU A 356 -3.16 -16.83 15.62
CA LEU A 356 -3.90 -15.58 15.82
C LEU A 356 -4.48 -15.00 14.54
N GLN A 357 -3.89 -15.32 13.39
CA GLN A 357 -4.28 -14.79 12.08
C GLN A 357 -4.88 -15.90 11.21
N ASN A 358 -5.45 -16.95 11.81
CA ASN A 358 -5.98 -18.10 11.09
C ASN A 358 -7.06 -17.70 10.06
N GLU A 359 -7.92 -16.74 10.38
CA GLU A 359 -8.98 -16.28 9.45
C GLU A 359 -8.42 -15.61 8.18
N THR A 360 -7.31 -14.88 8.28
CA THR A 360 -6.65 -14.25 7.13
C THR A 360 -5.67 -15.19 6.44
N LEU A 361 -4.98 -16.05 7.20
CA LEU A 361 -3.98 -17.01 6.74
C LEU A 361 -4.55 -18.44 6.62
N PHE A 362 -5.86 -18.61 6.40
CA PHE A 362 -6.62 -19.87 6.54
C PHE A 362 -6.06 -21.10 5.79
N THR A 363 -5.25 -20.90 4.77
CA THR A 363 -4.56 -21.97 3.99
C THR A 363 -3.15 -22.29 4.51
N MET A 364 -2.60 -21.42 5.34
CA MET A 364 -1.24 -21.47 5.88
C MET A 364 -1.23 -21.70 7.38
N ALA A 365 -2.37 -21.79 8.05
CA ALA A 365 -2.47 -21.81 9.51
C ALA A 365 -2.60 -23.23 10.12
N ARG A 366 -2.19 -24.27 9.38
CA ARG A 366 -2.16 -25.65 9.89
C ARG A 366 -0.75 -26.15 10.09
#